data_AF-A0A963VVL5-F1
#
_entry.id   AF-A0A963VVL5-F1
#
_cell.length_a   1.000
_cell.length_b   1.000
_cell.length_c   1.000
_cell.angle_alpha   90.00
_cell.angle_beta   90.00
_cell.angle_gamma   90.00
#
_symmetry.space_group_name_H-M   'P 1'
#
loop_
_entity.id
_entity.type
_entity.pdbx_description
1 polymer ?
#
loop_
_entity_poly.entity_id
_entity_poly.type
_entity_poly.pdbx_seq_one_letter_code
_entity_poly.pdbx_strand_id
1 'polypeptide(L)'
;HVRRAIGVMQALRLALLQFMFLRIISVPAFSRANDISRDDVLEMVFTLRIEEALTQLRRAFPTHFPKTGDFSVSEPADYPDDADEGYGFIHQTYFDPIERAYGLVLRIGGAIANEFGAHG
;
A
#
# COMPACT_ATOMS: atom_id res chain seq x y z
N HIS A 1 34.27 1.32 10.46
CA HIS A 1 33.27 1.96 9.57
C HIS A 1 32.10 1.02 9.27
N VAL A 2 32.35 -0.21 8.84
CA VAL A 2 31.34 -1.27 8.57
C VAL A 2 30.26 -1.41 9.66
N ARG A 3 30.64 -1.61 10.93
CA ARG A 3 29.68 -1.75 12.05
C ARG A 3 28.71 -0.57 12.20
N ARG A 4 29.17 0.67 11.92
CA ARG A 4 28.31 1.86 11.96
C ARG A 4 27.35 1.87 10.78
N ALA A 5 27.83 1.53 9.58
CA ALA A 5 26.98 1.46 8.39
C ALA A 5 25.88 0.40 8.53
N ILE A 6 26.21 -0.80 9.02
CA ILE A 6 25.22 -1.86 9.31
C ILE A 6 24.20 -1.38 10.34
N GLY A 7 24.65 -0.73 11.42
CA GLY A 7 23.76 -0.17 12.43
C GLY A 7 22.77 0.85 11.86
N VAL A 8 23.24 1.75 10.99
CA VAL A 8 22.39 2.75 10.32
C VAL A 8 21.41 2.09 9.36
N MET A 9 21.85 1.11 8.56
CA MET A 9 20.98 0.37 7.65
C MET A 9 19.88 -0.38 8.42
N GLN A 10 20.23 -1.05 9.51
CA GLN A 10 19.25 -1.76 10.33
C GLN A 10 18.26 -0.78 11.00
N ALA A 11 18.73 0.35 11.51
CA ALA A 11 17.86 1.39 12.07
C ALA A 11 16.90 1.94 11.01
N LEU A 12 17.39 2.20 9.79
CA LEU A 12 16.57 2.66 8.68
C LEU A 12 15.52 1.60 8.27
N ARG A 13 15.90 0.33 8.21
CA ARG A 13 14.98 -0.77 7.91
C ARG A 13 13.84 -0.83 8.93
N LEU A 14 14.14 -0.70 10.22
CA LEU A 14 13.13 -0.67 11.29
C LEU A 14 12.23 0.57 11.19
N ALA A 15 12.79 1.74 10.91
CA ALA A 15 12.02 2.97 10.72
C ALA A 15 11.06 2.87 9.52
N LEU A 16 11.50 2.25 8.41
CA LEU A 16 10.65 2.01 7.24
C LEU A 16 9.50 1.03 7.55
N LEU A 17 9.76 -0.04 8.31
CA LEU A 17 8.72 -0.96 8.77
C LEU A 17 7.68 -0.23 9.64
N GLN A 18 8.12 0.58 10.60
CA GLN A 18 7.24 1.39 11.43
C GLN A 18 6.42 2.39 10.60
N PHE A 19 7.06 3.06 9.64
CA PHE A 19 6.40 3.97 8.72
C PHE A 19 5.26 3.28 7.94
N MET A 20 5.51 2.07 7.41
CA MET A 20 4.48 1.30 6.71
C MET A 20 3.31 0.94 7.62
N PHE A 21 3.59 0.48 8.83
CA PHE A 21 2.56 0.10 9.80
C PHE A 21 1.70 1.30 10.24
N LEU A 22 2.30 2.48 10.42
CA LEU A 22 1.53 3.68 10.71
C LEU A 22 0.69 4.11 9.50
N ARG A 23 1.23 3.99 8.28
CA ARG A 23 0.52 4.36 7.05
C ARG A 23 -0.68 3.45 6.78
N ILE A 24 -0.55 2.14 6.93
CA ILE A 24 -1.66 1.21 6.68
C ILE A 24 -2.82 1.44 7.65
N ILE A 25 -2.53 1.69 8.93
CA ILE A 25 -3.57 1.95 9.95
C ILE A 25 -4.32 3.25 9.64
N SER A 26 -3.64 4.21 9.00
CA SER A 26 -4.18 5.51 8.62
C SER A 26 -5.01 5.50 7.33
N VAL A 27 -5.11 4.35 6.63
CA VAL A 27 -5.99 4.21 5.46
C VAL A 27 -7.45 4.34 5.90
N PRO A 28 -8.29 5.11 5.18
CA PRO A 28 -9.72 5.24 5.49
C PRO A 28 -10.42 3.89 5.58
N ALA A 29 -11.40 3.78 6.47
CA ALA A 29 -12.23 2.59 6.55
C ALA A 29 -13.06 2.45 5.26
N PHE A 30 -13.22 1.22 4.79
CA PHE A 30 -14.09 0.84 3.69
C PHE A 30 -15.08 -0.23 4.18
N SER A 31 -16.32 -0.17 3.71
CA SER A 31 -17.25 -1.31 3.84
C SER A 31 -16.68 -2.49 3.06
N ARG A 32 -17.14 -3.72 3.31
CA ARG A 32 -16.74 -4.94 2.57
C ARG A 32 -16.97 -4.77 1.07
N ALA A 33 -16.03 -4.11 0.40
CA ALA A 33 -15.94 -4.05 -1.03
C ALA A 33 -15.20 -5.32 -1.44
N ASN A 34 -15.80 -6.15 -2.30
CA ASN A 34 -15.13 -7.30 -2.91
C ASN A 34 -14.67 -8.43 -1.95
N ASP A 35 -15.46 -8.78 -0.93
CA ASP A 35 -15.20 -9.94 -0.02
C ASP A 35 -13.93 -9.86 0.85
N ILE A 36 -13.27 -8.70 0.97
CA ILE A 36 -12.12 -8.54 1.88
C ILE A 36 -12.39 -7.52 2.98
N SER A 37 -12.03 -7.88 4.21
CA SER A 37 -12.17 -6.98 5.37
C SER A 37 -10.89 -6.16 5.59
N ARG A 38 -11.04 -5.05 6.34
CA ARG A 38 -9.89 -4.26 6.80
C ARG A 38 -8.94 -5.10 7.66
N ASP A 39 -9.48 -6.02 8.45
CA ASP A 39 -8.67 -6.86 9.34
C ASP A 39 -7.81 -7.85 8.53
N ASP A 40 -8.34 -8.42 7.44
CA ASP A 40 -7.57 -9.28 6.53
C ASP A 40 -6.39 -8.51 5.90
N VAL A 41 -6.62 -7.26 5.51
CA VAL A 41 -5.56 -6.40 4.95
C VAL A 41 -4.50 -6.08 6.00
N LEU A 42 -4.91 -5.76 7.23
CA LEU A 42 -3.97 -5.51 8.33
C LEU A 42 -3.17 -6.77 8.67
N GLU A 43 -3.79 -7.95 8.69
CA GLU A 43 -3.11 -9.23 8.87
C GLU A 43 -2.05 -9.46 7.79
N MET A 44 -2.40 -9.25 6.51
CA MET A 44 -1.43 -9.36 5.41
C MET A 44 -0.24 -8.41 5.61
N VAL A 45 -0.48 -7.16 6.03
CA VAL A 45 0.61 -6.21 6.26
C VAL A 45 1.48 -6.62 7.45
N PHE A 46 0.90 -7.06 8.56
CA PHE A 46 1.65 -7.49 9.75
C PHE A 46 2.41 -8.81 9.53
N THR A 47 1.95 -9.64 8.60
CA THR A 47 2.68 -10.83 8.11
C THR A 47 3.63 -10.54 6.94
N LEU A 48 3.84 -9.25 6.61
CA LEU A 48 4.71 -8.76 5.54
C LEU A 48 4.34 -9.22 4.11
N ARG A 49 3.10 -9.66 3.90
CA ARG A 49 2.49 -9.93 2.58
C ARG A 49 2.03 -8.61 1.93
N ILE A 50 2.97 -7.67 1.76
CA ILE A 50 2.67 -6.28 1.39
C ILE A 50 2.07 -6.18 -0.02
N GLU A 51 2.59 -6.93 -0.99
CA GLU A 51 2.11 -6.89 -2.38
C GLU A 51 0.65 -7.36 -2.49
N GLU A 52 0.29 -8.41 -1.75
CA GLU A 52 -1.08 -8.92 -1.69
C GLU A 52 -2.02 -7.89 -1.04
N ALA A 53 -1.61 -7.30 0.09
CA ALA A 53 -2.37 -6.25 0.76
C ALA A 53 -2.63 -5.04 -0.16
N LEU A 54 -1.59 -4.56 -0.85
CA LEU A 54 -1.72 -3.43 -1.79
C LEU A 54 -2.60 -3.78 -2.99
N THR A 55 -2.54 -5.00 -3.51
CA THR A 55 -3.41 -5.46 -4.59
C THR A 55 -4.88 -5.40 -4.17
N GLN A 56 -5.19 -5.89 -2.97
CA GLN A 56 -6.55 -5.87 -2.44
C GLN A 56 -7.04 -4.45 -2.18
N LEU A 57 -6.19 -3.58 -1.64
CA LEU A 57 -6.50 -2.17 -1.41
C LEU A 57 -6.75 -1.41 -2.72
N ARG A 58 -5.92 -1.61 -3.75
CA ARG A 58 -6.11 -0.98 -5.07
C ARG A 58 -7.42 -1.45 -5.74
N ARG A 59 -7.82 -2.70 -5.50
CA ARG A 59 -9.13 -3.23 -5.94
C ARG A 59 -10.30 -2.63 -5.16
N ALA A 60 -10.15 -2.41 -3.86
CA ALA A 60 -11.18 -1.78 -3.02
C ALA A 60 -11.33 -0.27 -3.30
N PHE A 61 -10.24 0.39 -3.72
CA PHE A 61 -10.17 1.82 -4.01
C PHE A 61 -9.71 2.07 -5.46
N PRO A 62 -10.54 1.78 -6.48
CA PRO A 62 -10.14 1.96 -7.88
C PRO A 62 -9.92 3.45 -8.23
N THR A 63 -8.91 3.73 -9.05
CA THR A 63 -8.62 5.09 -9.54
C THR A 63 -9.41 5.47 -10.79
N HIS A 64 -10.02 4.50 -11.46
CA HIS A 64 -10.84 4.70 -12.64
C HIS A 64 -12.08 3.83 -12.55
N PHE A 65 -13.27 4.44 -12.65
CA PHE A 65 -14.52 3.70 -12.78
C PHE A 65 -14.82 3.49 -14.27
N PRO A 66 -15.21 2.29 -14.71
CA PRO A 66 -15.71 2.14 -16.07
C PRO A 66 -16.92 3.07 -16.25
N LYS A 67 -16.80 4.05 -17.15
CA LYS A 67 -17.90 4.97 -17.47
C LYS A 67 -19.04 4.14 -18.07
N THR A 68 -20.24 4.32 -17.53
CA THR A 68 -21.46 3.66 -18.00
C THR A 68 -21.83 4.17 -19.39
N GLY A 69 -21.20 3.63 -20.43
CA GLY A 69 -21.57 3.88 -21.82
C GLY A 69 -22.65 2.94 -22.37
N ASP A 70 -23.22 2.06 -21.54
CA ASP A 70 -24.08 0.96 -22.02
C ASP A 70 -25.47 0.88 -21.34
N PHE A 71 -25.84 1.90 -20.56
CA PHE A 71 -27.21 2.03 -20.06
C PHE A 71 -27.74 3.41 -20.39
N SER A 72 -28.70 3.49 -21.31
CA SER A 72 -29.48 4.70 -21.59
C SER A 72 -30.43 4.98 -20.41
N VAL A 73 -29.89 5.45 -19.30
CA VAL A 73 -30.70 5.94 -18.18
C VAL A 73 -30.98 7.41 -18.43
N SER A 74 -32.25 7.73 -18.70
CA SER A 74 -32.73 9.08 -19.02
C SER A 74 -33.07 9.92 -17.78
N GLU A 75 -32.67 9.48 -16.59
CA GLU A 75 -32.92 10.18 -15.34
C GLU A 75 -31.71 11.06 -15.00
N PRO A 76 -31.89 12.39 -14.83
CA PRO A 76 -30.80 13.26 -14.41
C PRO A 76 -30.36 12.86 -13.00
N ALA A 77 -29.12 12.40 -12.86
CA ALA A 77 -28.53 12.11 -11.56
C ALA A 77 -28.29 13.42 -10.81
N ASP A 78 -28.97 13.62 -9.68
CA ASP A 78 -28.84 14.79 -8.80
C ASP A 78 -27.61 14.68 -7.87
N TYR A 79 -26.69 13.77 -8.18
CA TYR A 79 -25.48 13.54 -7.42
C TYR A 79 -24.31 14.23 -8.12
N PRO A 80 -23.48 15.01 -7.40
CA PRO A 80 -22.35 15.69 -8.01
C PRO A 80 -21.37 14.70 -8.64
N ASP A 81 -21.03 14.93 -9.91
CA ASP A 81 -20.05 14.18 -10.71
C ASP A 81 -18.59 14.33 -10.21
N ASP A 82 -18.35 14.81 -8.98
CA ASP A 82 -17.02 14.88 -8.35
C ASP A 82 -16.35 13.49 -8.19
N ALA A 83 -17.08 12.41 -8.49
CA ALA A 83 -16.55 11.07 -8.64
C ALA A 83 -15.65 10.86 -9.88
N ASP A 84 -15.50 11.85 -10.78
CA ASP A 84 -14.53 11.80 -11.88
C ASP A 84 -13.06 11.97 -11.39
N GLU A 85 -12.84 12.42 -10.14
CA GLU A 85 -11.57 12.26 -9.43
C GLU A 85 -11.61 10.97 -8.59
N GLY A 86 -11.23 9.83 -9.18
CA GLY A 86 -11.18 8.54 -8.47
C GLY A 86 -10.30 8.53 -7.21
N TYR A 87 -10.14 7.37 -6.57
CA TYR A 87 -9.36 7.24 -5.31
C TYR A 87 -7.84 7.50 -5.41
N GLY A 88 -7.37 8.22 -6.44
CA GLY A 88 -5.97 8.51 -6.70
C GLY A 88 -5.24 9.18 -5.54
N PHE A 89 -5.91 10.05 -4.77
CA PHE A 89 -5.33 10.63 -3.55
C PHE A 89 -4.99 9.58 -2.50
N ILE A 90 -5.83 8.54 -2.33
CA ILE A 90 -5.58 7.45 -1.38
C ILE A 90 -4.34 6.65 -1.82
N HIS A 91 -4.19 6.39 -3.13
CA HIS A 91 -3.02 5.68 -3.66
C HIS A 91 -1.73 6.46 -3.36
N GLN A 92 -1.71 7.74 -3.73
CA GLN A 92 -0.53 8.60 -3.55
C GLN A 92 -0.17 8.82 -2.08
N THR A 93 -1.18 8.91 -1.21
CA THR A 93 -1.00 9.21 0.21
C THR A 93 -0.63 7.98 1.04
N TYR A 94 -1.12 6.80 0.67
CA TYR A 94 -0.98 5.60 1.49
C TYR A 94 -0.31 4.45 0.76
N PHE A 95 -0.79 4.05 -0.42
CA PHE A 95 -0.37 2.81 -1.07
C PHE A 95 1.03 2.91 -1.65
N ASP A 96 1.30 3.94 -2.45
CA ASP A 96 2.59 4.11 -3.11
C ASP A 96 3.73 4.35 -2.12
N PRO A 97 3.56 5.12 -1.03
CA PRO A 97 4.57 5.20 0.02
C PRO A 97 4.86 3.87 0.71
N ILE A 98 3.85 3.02 0.95
CA ILE A 98 4.03 1.69 1.54
C ILE A 98 4.82 0.80 0.57
N GLU A 99 4.45 0.78 -0.71
CA GLU A 99 5.14 0.01 -1.75
C GLU A 99 6.63 0.38 -1.84
N ARG A 100 6.92 1.69 -1.92
CA ARG A 100 8.30 2.20 -1.95
C ARG A 100 9.08 1.84 -0.69
N ALA A 101 8.47 1.98 0.49
CA ALA A 101 9.12 1.65 1.76
C ALA A 101 9.44 0.16 1.86
N TYR A 102 8.53 -0.73 1.41
CA TYR A 102 8.77 -2.16 1.40
C TYR A 102 9.91 -2.56 0.45
N GLY A 103 9.95 -1.98 -0.75
CA GLY A 103 11.07 -2.18 -1.68
C GLY A 103 12.42 -1.78 -1.08
N LEU A 104 12.46 -0.70 -0.28
CA LEU A 104 13.67 -0.31 0.45
C LEU A 104 14.02 -1.27 1.58
N VAL A 105 13.03 -1.78 2.33
CA VAL A 105 13.24 -2.81 3.37
C VAL A 105 13.90 -4.06 2.82
N LEU A 106 13.43 -4.54 1.66
CA LEU A 106 14.01 -5.71 0.98
C LEU A 106 15.44 -5.43 0.49
N ARG A 107 15.67 -4.29 -0.17
CA ARG A 107 17.00 -3.87 -0.64
C ARG A 107 18.01 -3.75 0.49
N ILE A 108 17.63 -3.14 1.60
CA ILE A 108 18.49 -3.01 2.79
C ILE A 108 18.76 -4.38 3.40
N GLY A 109 17.75 -5.26 3.49
CA GLY A 109 17.93 -6.63 3.96
C GLY A 109 18.96 -7.40 3.15
N GLY A 110 18.87 -7.33 1.81
CA GLY A 110 19.85 -7.92 0.91
C GLY A 110 21.24 -7.29 1.02
N ALA A 111 21.33 -5.96 1.15
CA ALA A 111 22.61 -5.28 1.34
C ALA A 111 23.32 -5.70 2.64
N ILE A 112 22.57 -5.84 3.75
CA ILE A 112 23.10 -6.34 5.01
C ILE A 112 23.54 -7.80 4.87
N ALA A 113 22.74 -8.66 4.24
CA ALA A 113 23.09 -10.08 4.03
C ALA A 113 24.39 -10.24 3.23
N ASN A 114 24.53 -9.47 2.15
CA ASN A 114 25.73 -9.47 1.30
C ASN A 114 27.00 -9.06 2.07
N GLU A 115 26.89 -8.12 3.01
CA GLU A 115 28.04 -7.71 3.86
C GLU A 115 28.53 -8.85 4.76
N PHE A 116 27.66 -9.80 5.13
CA PHE A 116 28.01 -10.99 5.90
C PHE A 116 28.36 -12.21 5.02
N GLY A 117 28.43 -12.05 3.69
CA GLY A 117 28.69 -13.15 2.76
C GLY A 117 27.54 -14.16 2.65
N ALA A 118 26.35 -13.79 3.12
CA ALA A 118 25.16 -14.59 2.94
C ALA A 118 24.57 -14.32 1.55
N HIS A 119 24.66 -15.33 0.67
CA HIS A 119 24.05 -15.30 -0.66
C HIS A 119 22.76 -16.13 -0.62
N GLY A 120 21.65 -15.52 -1.01
CA GLY A 120 20.32 -16.12 -1.04
C GLY A 120 19.36 -15.26 -1.84
#